data_AF-A0A7V2SKE9-F1
#
_entry.id   AF-A0A7V2SKE9-F1
#
_cell.length_a   1.000
_cell.length_b   1.000
_cell.length_c   1.000
_cell.angle_alpha   90.00
_cell.angle_beta   90.00
_cell.angle_gamma   90.00
#
_symmetry.space_group_name_H-M   'P 1'
#
loop_
_entity.id
_entity.type
_entity.pdbx_description
1 polymer ?
#
loop_
_entity_poly.entity_id
_entity_poly.type
_entity_poly.pdbx_seq_one_letter_code
_entity_poly.pdbx_strand_id
1 'polypeptide(L)'
;MKSPARCLLTLTVLFALTPVAMAKSDYQARTEARFQVWLTKLWPQAKAAGISRRTFDGAFSGVHLNWRLPDLAPPGRKPPDKSKRRQAEFGSPGRYFREKQINALVRRGRKMKVKWRQTL
;
A
#
# COMPACT_ATOMS: atom_id res chain seq x y z
N MET A 1 -48.67 -46.33 -20.33
CA MET A 1 -47.62 -46.52 -19.29
C MET A 1 -46.87 -45.21 -19.13
N LYS A 2 -46.92 -44.60 -17.94
CA LYS A 2 -46.32 -43.28 -17.66
C LYS A 2 -44.86 -43.50 -17.23
N SER A 3 -43.89 -43.06 -18.03
CA SER A 3 -42.46 -43.15 -17.68
C SER A 3 -42.06 -42.04 -16.67
N PRO A 4 -41.45 -42.37 -15.53
CA PRO A 4 -40.97 -41.39 -14.55
C PRO A 4 -39.48 -41.07 -14.79
N ALA A 5 -39.19 -40.33 -15.85
CA ALA A 5 -37.81 -39.94 -16.18
C ALA A 5 -37.58 -38.41 -16.07
N ARG A 6 -38.26 -37.75 -15.13
CA ARG A 6 -38.17 -36.30 -14.92
C ARG A 6 -37.56 -35.88 -13.58
N CYS A 7 -37.02 -36.82 -12.79
CA CYS A 7 -36.49 -36.54 -11.45
C CYS A 7 -34.98 -36.76 -11.31
N LEU A 8 -34.23 -36.75 -12.41
CA LEU A 8 -32.77 -36.91 -12.41
C LEU A 8 -32.06 -35.87 -13.29
N LEU A 9 -32.66 -34.69 -13.39
CA LEU A 9 -32.16 -33.58 -14.20
C LEU A 9 -32.23 -32.24 -13.43
N THR A 10 -32.14 -32.31 -12.10
CA THR A 10 -32.17 -31.15 -11.18
C THR A 10 -31.03 -31.23 -10.16
N LEU A 11 -29.85 -31.71 -10.55
CA LEU A 11 -28.64 -31.60 -9.73
C LEU A 11 -27.39 -31.34 -10.60
N THR A 12 -27.53 -30.45 -11.58
CA THR A 12 -26.42 -30.05 -12.46
C THR A 12 -26.49 -28.56 -12.81
N VAL A 13 -26.97 -27.73 -11.88
CA VAL A 13 -27.12 -26.27 -12.09
C VAL A 13 -26.46 -25.43 -10.98
N LEU A 14 -25.70 -26.04 -10.06
CA LEU A 14 -25.12 -25.30 -8.92
C LEU A 14 -23.59 -25.43 -8.81
N PHE A 15 -22.84 -25.25 -9.90
CA PHE A 15 -21.37 -25.14 -9.79
C PHE A 15 -20.69 -24.26 -10.85
N ALA A 16 -21.41 -23.36 -11.53
CA ALA A 16 -20.84 -22.55 -12.60
C ALA A 16 -20.75 -21.04 -12.30
N LEU A 17 -20.93 -20.62 -11.04
CA LEU A 17 -20.72 -19.23 -10.65
C LEU A 17 -19.88 -19.15 -9.37
N THR A 18 -18.55 -19.24 -9.52
CA THR A 18 -17.49 -18.59 -8.72
C THR A 18 -16.16 -19.26 -9.10
N PRO A 19 -15.11 -18.52 -9.53
CA PRO A 19 -14.39 -17.62 -8.62
C PRO A 19 -13.71 -16.41 -9.31
N VAL A 20 -14.21 -15.19 -9.11
CA VAL A 20 -13.42 -13.96 -9.42
C VAL A 20 -12.46 -13.60 -8.25
N ALA A 21 -12.59 -14.26 -7.10
CA ALA A 21 -11.77 -13.99 -5.91
C ALA A 21 -10.37 -14.65 -5.94
N MET A 22 -10.19 -15.79 -6.61
CA MET A 22 -8.88 -16.50 -6.64
C MET A 22 -7.82 -15.79 -7.49
N ALA A 23 -8.20 -15.06 -8.54
CA ALA A 23 -7.23 -14.39 -9.41
C ALA A 23 -6.47 -13.24 -8.71
N LYS A 24 -7.04 -12.65 -7.65
CA LYS A 24 -6.43 -11.52 -6.91
C LYS A 24 -5.32 -11.97 -5.96
N SER A 25 -5.49 -13.10 -5.27
CA SER A 25 -4.46 -13.69 -4.40
C SER A 25 -3.23 -14.07 -5.19
N ASP A 26 -3.42 -14.62 -6.39
CA ASP A 26 -2.32 -15.12 -7.20
C ASP A 26 -1.39 -14.00 -7.70
N TYR A 27 -1.96 -12.84 -8.05
CA TYR A 27 -1.15 -11.69 -8.46
C TYR A 27 -0.33 -11.10 -7.30
N GLN A 28 -0.95 -10.97 -6.11
CA GLN A 28 -0.25 -10.44 -4.95
C GLN A 28 0.88 -11.37 -4.50
N ALA A 29 0.59 -12.67 -4.43
CA ALA A 29 1.58 -13.69 -4.10
C ALA A 29 2.75 -13.72 -5.09
N ARG A 30 2.49 -13.66 -6.41
CA ARG A 30 3.55 -13.58 -7.43
C ARG A 30 4.36 -12.29 -7.33
N THR A 31 3.73 -11.17 -7.01
CA THR A 31 4.42 -9.88 -6.84
C THR A 31 5.28 -9.89 -5.59
N GLU A 32 4.79 -10.47 -4.51
CA GLU A 32 5.54 -10.69 -3.27
C GLU A 32 6.78 -11.57 -3.52
N ALA A 33 6.63 -12.70 -4.20
CA ALA A 33 7.76 -13.56 -4.54
C ALA A 33 8.84 -12.81 -5.36
N ARG A 34 8.43 -11.99 -6.34
CA ARG A 34 9.37 -11.14 -7.11
C ARG A 34 10.05 -10.09 -6.24
N PHE A 35 9.33 -9.50 -5.30
CA PHE A 35 9.88 -8.55 -4.34
C PHE A 35 10.94 -9.19 -3.44
N GLN A 36 10.71 -10.40 -2.94
CA GLN A 36 11.71 -11.14 -2.14
C GLN A 36 12.98 -11.46 -2.96
N VAL A 37 12.83 -11.85 -4.22
CA VAL A 37 13.97 -12.03 -5.14
C VAL A 37 14.71 -10.71 -5.37
N TRP A 38 13.98 -9.61 -5.53
CA TRP A 38 14.57 -8.28 -5.69
C TRP A 38 15.38 -7.85 -4.46
N LEU A 39 14.91 -8.12 -3.23
CA LEU A 39 15.68 -7.86 -2.01
C LEU A 39 17.02 -8.60 -2.01
N THR A 40 17.06 -9.84 -2.49
CA THR A 40 18.31 -10.58 -2.63
C THR A 40 19.26 -9.93 -3.64
N LYS A 41 18.72 -9.43 -4.75
CA LYS A 41 19.47 -8.70 -5.79
C LYS A 41 19.94 -7.31 -5.36
N LEU A 42 19.37 -6.75 -4.28
CA LEU A 42 19.77 -5.47 -3.71
C LEU A 42 21.10 -5.57 -2.92
N TRP A 43 21.44 -6.76 -2.41
CA TRP A 43 22.62 -6.95 -1.55
C TRP A 43 23.94 -6.42 -2.14
N PRO A 44 24.31 -6.69 -3.41
CA PRO A 44 25.55 -6.17 -3.98
C PRO A 44 25.63 -4.64 -3.95
N GLN A 45 24.52 -3.94 -4.17
CA GLN A 45 24.45 -2.47 -4.11
C GLN A 45 24.59 -1.97 -2.68
N ALA A 46 23.89 -2.60 -1.72
CA ALA A 46 24.01 -2.26 -0.31
C ALA A 46 25.44 -2.47 0.22
N LYS A 47 26.09 -3.58 -0.18
CA LYS A 47 27.49 -3.87 0.14
C LYS A 47 28.42 -2.79 -0.44
N ALA A 48 28.22 -2.39 -1.70
CA ALA A 48 29.01 -1.33 -2.34
C ALA A 48 28.85 0.03 -1.64
N ALA A 49 27.68 0.28 -1.03
CA ALA A 49 27.41 1.47 -0.21
C ALA A 49 27.96 1.38 1.23
N GLY A 50 28.71 0.32 1.58
CA GLY A 50 29.31 0.15 2.90
C GLY A 50 28.37 -0.41 3.98
N ILE A 51 27.19 -0.91 3.61
CA ILE A 51 26.25 -1.51 4.56
C ILE A 51 26.72 -2.90 4.96
N SER A 52 26.86 -3.15 6.26
CA SER A 52 27.22 -4.47 6.77
C SER A 52 26.14 -5.51 6.50
N ARG A 53 26.53 -6.78 6.35
CA ARG A 53 25.57 -7.88 6.15
C ARG A 53 24.58 -7.98 7.31
N ARG A 54 25.06 -7.84 8.54
CA ARG A 54 24.23 -7.83 9.77
C ARG A 54 23.17 -6.73 9.73
N THR A 55 23.54 -5.52 9.32
CA THR A 55 22.61 -4.40 9.20
C THR A 55 21.58 -4.65 8.12
N PHE A 56 22.00 -5.15 6.95
CA PHE A 56 21.11 -5.46 5.84
C PHE A 56 20.09 -6.54 6.22
N ASP A 57 20.55 -7.68 6.72
CA ASP A 57 19.67 -8.78 7.12
C ASP A 57 18.74 -8.36 8.26
N GLY A 58 19.24 -7.60 9.23
CA GLY A 58 18.42 -7.06 10.33
C GLY A 58 17.34 -6.09 9.85
N ALA A 59 17.64 -5.23 8.87
CA ALA A 59 16.69 -4.27 8.31
C ALA A 59 15.62 -4.92 7.41
N PHE A 60 15.96 -6.01 6.73
CA PHE A 60 15.06 -6.67 5.78
C PHE A 60 14.41 -7.96 6.31
N SER A 61 14.74 -8.40 7.53
CA SER A 61 14.10 -9.55 8.17
C SER A 61 12.59 -9.36 8.29
N GLY A 62 11.81 -10.27 7.70
CA GLY A 62 10.34 -10.23 7.74
C GLY A 62 9.69 -9.10 6.94
N VAL A 63 10.43 -8.41 6.08
CA VAL A 63 9.88 -7.34 5.24
C VAL A 63 9.03 -7.94 4.11
N HIS A 64 7.79 -7.43 3.98
CA HIS A 64 6.82 -7.80 2.95
C HIS A 64 6.19 -6.57 2.32
N LEU A 65 5.57 -6.71 1.13
CA LEU A 65 4.85 -5.61 0.52
C LEU A 65 3.64 -5.19 1.37
N ASN A 66 3.58 -3.91 1.72
CA ASN A 66 2.40 -3.34 2.36
C ASN A 66 1.33 -3.01 1.30
N TRP A 67 0.42 -3.95 1.06
CA TRP A 67 -0.68 -3.82 0.11
C TRP A 67 -1.74 -2.77 0.48
N ARG A 68 -1.67 -2.18 1.68
CA ARG A 68 -2.57 -1.10 2.12
C ARG A 68 -2.06 0.29 1.75
N LEU A 69 -0.88 0.41 1.16
CA LEU A 69 -0.35 1.69 0.71
C LEU A 69 -1.23 2.27 -0.43
N PRO A 70 -1.79 3.49 -0.25
CA PRO A 70 -2.77 4.05 -1.19
C PRO A 70 -2.19 4.29 -2.59
N ASP A 71 -0.91 4.62 -2.67
CA ASP A 71 -0.19 4.87 -3.94
C ASP A 71 0.70 3.69 -4.36
N LEU A 72 0.46 2.47 -3.83
CA LEU A 72 1.19 1.30 -4.28
C LEU A 72 0.89 1.03 -5.76
N ALA A 73 1.93 1.09 -6.59
CA ALA A 73 1.85 0.84 -8.02
C ALA A 73 2.54 -0.48 -8.39
N PRO A 74 1.92 -1.65 -8.11
CA PRO A 74 2.52 -2.93 -8.43
C PRO A 74 2.47 -3.16 -9.96
N PRO A 75 3.46 -3.88 -10.53
CA PRO A 75 3.64 -4.00 -11.98
C PRO A 75 2.45 -4.70 -12.65
N GLY A 76 1.87 -4.09 -13.69
CA GLY A 76 0.72 -4.66 -14.40
C GLY A 76 -0.65 -4.28 -13.83
N ARG A 77 -0.72 -3.44 -12.78
CA ARG A 77 -1.97 -2.72 -12.44
C ARG A 77 -1.99 -1.36 -13.11
N LYS A 78 -3.16 -0.96 -13.63
CA LYS A 78 -3.36 0.42 -14.11
C LYS A 78 -3.14 1.37 -12.91
N PRO A 79 -2.32 2.43 -13.06
CA PRO A 79 -2.18 3.42 -12.00
C PRO A 79 -3.56 4.04 -11.71
N PRO A 80 -3.82 4.44 -10.46
CA PRO A 80 -5.05 5.14 -10.12
C PRO A 80 -5.24 6.35 -11.05
N ASP A 81 -6.48 6.63 -11.41
CA ASP A 81 -6.85 7.63 -12.40
C ASP A 81 -6.18 8.99 -12.09
N LYS A 82 -5.41 9.49 -13.07
CA LYS A 82 -4.73 10.79 -12.99
C LYS A 82 -5.72 11.95 -12.87
N SER A 83 -7.00 11.77 -13.22
CA SER A 83 -8.04 12.81 -13.16
C SER A 83 -8.26 13.39 -11.76
N LYS A 84 -7.90 12.66 -10.68
CA LYS A 84 -7.94 13.16 -9.30
C LYS A 84 -6.64 13.81 -8.82
N ARG A 85 -5.57 13.81 -9.63
CA ARG A 85 -4.32 14.53 -9.34
C ARG A 85 -4.51 16.01 -9.66
N ARG A 86 -5.44 16.70 -8.98
CA ARG A 86 -5.22 18.12 -8.70
C ARG A 86 -3.91 18.15 -7.94
N GLN A 87 -2.85 18.69 -8.53
CA GLN A 87 -1.61 18.94 -7.80
C GLN A 87 -2.04 19.64 -6.50
N ALA A 88 -1.80 18.99 -5.36
CA ALA A 88 -2.37 19.45 -4.08
C ALA A 88 -1.94 20.88 -3.74
N GLU A 89 -0.80 21.27 -4.31
CA GLU A 89 -0.17 22.60 -4.27
C GLU A 89 -0.98 23.68 -5.03
N PHE A 90 -1.77 23.31 -6.04
CA PHE A 90 -2.55 24.25 -6.86
C PHE A 90 -3.99 24.35 -6.33
N GLY A 91 -4.13 25.11 -5.26
CA GLY A 91 -5.40 25.54 -4.68
C GLY A 91 -5.26 26.92 -4.05
N SER A 92 -6.38 27.57 -3.72
CA SER A 92 -6.33 28.88 -3.04
C SER A 92 -5.47 28.79 -1.77
N PRO A 93 -4.48 29.69 -1.61
CA PRO A 93 -3.57 29.65 -0.48
C PRO A 93 -4.27 29.95 0.85
N GLY A 94 -5.48 30.55 0.82
CA GLY A 94 -6.22 30.95 2.01
C GLY A 94 -6.52 29.79 2.97
N ARG A 95 -6.55 28.53 2.49
CA ARG A 95 -6.67 27.37 3.39
C ARG A 95 -5.42 27.11 4.24
N TYR A 96 -4.22 27.48 3.77
CA TYR A 96 -2.99 27.38 4.55
C TYR A 96 -2.90 28.46 5.65
N PHE A 97 -3.45 29.65 5.39
CA PHE A 97 -3.36 30.80 6.29
C PHE A 97 -4.61 31.03 7.15
N ARG A 98 -5.35 29.97 7.47
CA ARG A 98 -6.53 30.10 8.34
C ARG A 98 -6.12 30.60 9.72
N GLU A 99 -6.62 31.77 10.12
CA GLU A 99 -6.24 32.44 11.36
C GLU A 99 -6.35 31.53 12.60
N LYS A 100 -7.44 30.76 12.70
CA LYS A 100 -7.62 29.78 13.79
C LYS A 100 -6.49 28.74 13.85
N GLN A 101 -6.00 28.28 12.70
CA GLN A 101 -4.87 27.34 12.63
C GLN A 101 -3.56 28.03 13.00
N ILE A 102 -3.30 29.24 12.48
CA ILE A 102 -2.11 30.02 12.82
C ILE A 102 -2.06 30.29 14.33
N ASN A 103 -3.15 30.80 14.91
CA ASN A 103 -3.22 31.09 16.35
C ASN A 103 -3.01 29.83 17.21
N ALA A 104 -3.55 28.67 16.78
CA ALA A 104 -3.29 27.41 17.46
C ALA A 104 -1.82 26.97 17.38
N LEU A 105 -1.19 27.13 16.21
CA LEU A 105 0.23 26.85 15.99
C LEU A 105 1.12 27.78 16.82
N VAL A 106 0.83 29.09 16.84
CA VAL A 106 1.56 30.09 17.65
C VAL A 106 1.49 29.74 19.13
N ARG A 107 0.31 29.39 19.66
CA ARG A 107 0.18 28.96 21.06
C ARG A 107 1.02 27.71 21.36
N ARG A 108 1.02 26.72 20.46
CA ARG A 108 1.88 25.51 20.61
C ARG A 108 3.36 25.87 20.54
N GLY A 109 3.77 26.72 19.59
CA GLY A 109 5.14 27.18 19.44
C GLY A 109 5.66 27.90 20.69
N ARG A 110 4.86 28.82 21.28
CA ARG A 110 5.21 29.48 22.54
C ARG A 110 5.42 28.48 23.69
N LYS A 111 4.55 27.46 23.80
CA LYS A 111 4.72 26.38 24.78
C LYS A 111 6.00 25.57 24.52
N MET A 112 6.28 25.23 23.27
CA MET A 112 7.51 24.49 22.91
C MET A 112 8.77 25.31 23.17
N LYS A 113 8.77 26.61 22.87
CA LYS A 113 9.89 27.52 23.16
C LYS A 113 10.21 27.55 24.65
N VAL A 114 9.20 27.58 25.52
CA VAL A 114 9.40 27.51 26.97
C VAL A 114 9.92 26.13 27.38
N LYS A 115 9.31 25.05 26.86
CA LYS A 115 9.69 23.66 27.19
C LYS A 115 11.14 23.35 26.83
N TRP A 116 11.59 23.80 25.66
CA TRP A 116 12.90 23.45 25.08
C TRP A 116 13.92 24.59 25.18
N ARG A 117 13.75 25.57 26.08
CA ARG A 117 14.62 26.77 26.17
C ARG A 117 16.10 26.48 26.46
N GLN A 118 16.43 25.26 26.87
CA GLN A 118 17.79 24.83 27.18
C GLN A 118 18.47 24.18 25.96
N THR A 119 17.69 23.83 24.94
CA THR A 119 18.14 23.09 23.75
C THR A 119 17.90 23.84 22.44
N LEU A 120 17.15 24.95 22.48
CA LEU A 120 16.88 25.91 21.39
C LEU A 120 17.27 27.31 21.86
#